data_AF-A0A940RBE1-F1
#
_entry.id   AF-A0A940RBE1-F1
#
_cell.length_a   1.000
_cell.length_b   1.000
_cell.length_c   1.000
_cell.angle_alpha   90.00
_cell.angle_beta   90.00
_cell.angle_gamma   90.00
#
_symmetry.space_group_name_H-M   'P 1'
#
loop_
_entity.id
_entity.type
_entity.pdbx_description
1 polymer ?
#
loop_
_entity_poly.entity_id
_entity_poly.type
_entity_poly.pdbx_seq_one_letter_code
_entity_poly.pdbx_strand_id
1 'polypeptide(L)'
;MSSLFSPKNSKWVVALLLLAGCQSIQTREDIRRQQQPQTGRPSTQAPQQQHPQYPQYPSQTLPPVTTEPNPEVPSTPPPAPVIPALPKIGIILGAGGAKTYAHIGFLHELARAKVPVAAIGGVEFAAPMAALYANREQANDVEWQMFKLKDEEVMKKSLLGNVNKNNDVSVLREFYSTAFSRVKAEDFRVPFACPSYNLKKNQVYLMNRGGLEQLPSM
;
A
#
# COMPACT_ATOMS: atom_id res chain seq x y z
N MET A 1 2.83 36.88 42.49
CA MET A 1 1.81 36.15 41.69
C MET A 1 2.45 34.84 41.29
N SER A 2 2.13 33.83 42.07
CA SER A 2 2.86 32.59 42.21
C SER A 2 2.09 31.46 41.53
N SER A 3 2.82 30.47 41.02
CA SER A 3 2.38 29.06 40.93
C SER A 3 1.15 28.76 40.06
N LEU A 4 1.39 28.34 38.81
CA LEU A 4 0.37 27.66 37.99
C LEU A 4 0.95 26.57 37.06
N PHE A 5 1.98 25.83 37.44
CA PHE A 5 2.32 24.58 36.74
C PHE A 5 2.79 23.51 37.73
N SER A 6 1.82 22.75 38.25
CA SER A 6 2.04 21.56 39.08
C SER A 6 2.04 20.31 38.21
N PRO A 7 2.99 19.37 38.38
CA PRO A 7 3.18 18.18 37.52
C PRO A 7 2.09 17.09 37.64
N LYS A 8 1.00 17.33 38.38
CA LYS A 8 -0.08 16.35 38.57
C LYS A 8 -1.08 16.23 37.41
N ASN A 9 -1.06 17.16 36.45
CA ASN A 9 -2.11 17.25 35.42
C ASN A 9 -1.69 16.72 34.02
N SER A 10 -0.48 16.20 33.86
CA SER A 10 0.03 15.69 32.57
C SER A 10 -0.78 14.51 32.00
N LYS A 11 -1.44 13.71 32.86
CA LYS A 11 -2.25 12.56 32.42
C LYS A 11 -3.51 12.97 31.66
N TRP A 12 -4.06 14.16 31.95
CA TRP A 12 -5.24 14.68 31.27
C TRP A 12 -4.92 15.32 29.92
N VAL A 13 -3.74 15.93 29.78
CA VAL A 13 -3.28 16.53 28.51
C VAL A 13 -3.01 15.46 27.45
N VAL A 14 -2.44 14.31 27.85
CA VAL A 14 -2.22 13.16 26.95
C VAL A 14 -3.55 12.50 26.54
N ALA A 15 -4.53 12.43 27.44
CA ALA A 15 -5.87 11.93 27.12
C ALA A 15 -6.64 12.85 26.14
N LEU A 16 -6.47 14.18 26.25
CA LEU A 16 -7.05 15.16 25.33
C LEU A 16 -6.41 15.12 23.93
N LEU A 17 -5.10 14.85 23.82
CA LEU A 17 -4.42 14.64 22.54
C LEU A 17 -4.82 13.33 21.85
N LEU A 18 -5.12 12.27 22.62
CA LEU A 18 -5.61 11.00 22.09
C LEU A 18 -7.06 11.07 21.58
N LEU A 19 -7.90 11.92 22.16
CA LEU A 19 -9.28 12.13 21.71
C LEU A 19 -9.39 12.99 20.43
N ALA A 20 -8.42 13.87 20.18
CA ALA A 20 -8.39 14.70 18.97
C ALA A 20 -7.96 13.92 17.71
N GLY A 21 -7.27 12.79 17.86
CA GLY A 21 -6.76 11.97 16.73
C GLY A 21 -7.80 11.09 16.03
N CYS A 22 -9.00 10.91 16.63
CA CYS A 22 -10.04 10.02 16.09
C CYS A 22 -11.02 10.71 15.13
N GLN A 23 -10.95 12.03 14.95
CA GLN A 23 -11.96 12.76 14.16
C GLN A 23 -11.63 12.93 12.66
N SER A 24 -10.51 12.39 12.16
CA SER A 24 -10.18 12.49 10.72
C SER A 24 -10.06 11.16 9.96
N ILE A 25 -10.47 10.05 10.57
CA ILE A 25 -10.62 8.79 9.82
C ILE A 25 -11.90 8.91 8.98
N GLN A 26 -11.75 9.44 7.76
CA GLN A 26 -12.77 9.32 6.74
C GLN A 26 -12.86 7.86 6.33
N THR A 27 -14.05 7.28 6.50
CA THR A 27 -14.32 5.93 6.00
C THR A 27 -14.35 5.95 4.47
N ARG A 28 -14.16 4.78 3.86
CA ARG A 28 -14.21 4.60 2.40
C ARG A 28 -15.53 5.12 1.78
N GLU A 29 -16.61 5.16 2.56
CA GLU A 29 -17.90 5.72 2.15
C GLU A 29 -17.94 7.26 2.20
N ASP A 30 -17.19 7.90 3.09
CA ASP A 30 -17.11 9.37 3.17
C ASP A 30 -16.43 9.96 1.92
N ILE A 31 -15.38 9.29 1.43
CA ILE A 31 -14.68 9.66 0.19
C ILE A 31 -15.60 9.46 -1.03
N ARG A 32 -16.41 8.40 -1.03
CA ARG A 32 -17.36 8.09 -2.12
C ARG A 32 -18.48 9.13 -2.20
N ARG A 33 -18.96 9.61 -1.04
CA ARG A 33 -19.99 10.67 -0.98
C ARG A 33 -19.47 12.03 -1.44
N GLN A 34 -18.21 12.35 -1.20
CA GLN A 34 -17.62 13.63 -1.65
C GLN A 34 -17.44 13.70 -3.18
N GLN A 35 -17.27 12.56 -3.85
CA GLN A 35 -17.10 12.49 -5.30
C GLN A 35 -18.41 12.49 -6.10
N GLN A 36 -19.59 12.46 -5.45
CA GLN A 36 -20.86 12.43 -6.17
C GLN A 36 -21.42 13.85 -6.35
N PRO A 37 -21.47 14.40 -7.58
CA PRO A 37 -22.14 15.67 -7.83
C PRO A 37 -23.61 15.54 -7.42
N GLN A 38 -24.10 16.48 -6.61
CA GLN A 38 -25.52 16.57 -6.31
C GLN A 38 -26.30 16.98 -7.56
N THR A 39 -26.77 16.00 -8.33
CA THR A 39 -27.88 16.22 -9.26
C THR A 39 -29.17 16.08 -8.46
N GLY A 40 -29.74 17.20 -8.05
CA GLY A 40 -31.11 17.24 -7.55
C GLY A 40 -32.05 16.58 -8.55
N ARG A 41 -32.99 15.76 -8.07
CA ARG A 41 -34.10 15.26 -8.88
C ARG A 41 -35.10 16.40 -9.10
N PRO A 42 -35.44 16.75 -10.36
CA PRO A 42 -36.78 17.16 -10.68
C PRO A 42 -37.63 15.90 -10.83
N SER A 43 -38.70 15.81 -10.05
CA SER A 43 -39.84 14.94 -10.34
C SER A 43 -40.45 15.33 -11.67
N THR A 44 -40.44 14.47 -12.68
CA THR A 44 -41.36 14.61 -13.82
C THR A 44 -41.69 13.24 -14.41
N GLN A 45 -42.98 13.08 -14.67
CA GLN A 45 -43.70 11.88 -15.05
C GLN A 45 -43.21 11.26 -16.36
N ALA A 46 -43.44 9.95 -16.53
CA ALA A 46 -43.20 9.23 -17.77
C ALA A 46 -44.04 9.82 -18.92
N PRO A 47 -43.44 10.24 -20.05
CA PRO A 47 -44.20 10.61 -21.23
C PRO A 47 -44.74 9.35 -21.93
N GLN A 48 -46.02 9.39 -22.28
CA GLN A 48 -46.70 8.41 -23.12
C GLN A 48 -45.95 8.21 -24.45
N GLN A 49 -45.87 6.96 -24.89
CA GLN A 49 -45.38 6.60 -26.23
C GLN A 49 -46.33 7.19 -27.28
N GLN A 50 -45.85 8.20 -28.02
CA GLN A 50 -46.36 8.53 -29.34
C GLN A 50 -45.38 7.97 -30.38
N HIS A 51 -45.80 6.86 -30.99
CA HIS A 51 -45.34 6.36 -32.29
C HIS A 51 -45.24 7.49 -33.34
N PRO A 52 -44.06 7.75 -33.92
CA PRO A 52 -43.92 8.60 -35.10
C PRO A 52 -44.45 7.87 -36.34
N GLN A 53 -45.32 8.52 -37.11
CA GLN A 53 -45.61 8.09 -38.49
C GLN A 53 -44.39 8.36 -39.37
N TYR A 54 -43.84 7.31 -39.98
CA TYR A 54 -42.84 7.44 -41.02
C TYR A 54 -43.50 7.82 -42.36
N PRO A 55 -42.92 8.75 -43.15
CA PRO A 55 -43.38 9.01 -44.50
C PRO A 55 -43.17 7.76 -45.38
N GLN A 56 -44.20 7.38 -46.13
CA GLN A 56 -44.11 6.33 -47.15
C GLN A 56 -43.39 6.89 -48.38
N TYR A 57 -42.24 6.32 -48.72
CA TYR A 57 -41.56 6.60 -49.99
C TYR A 57 -42.06 5.60 -51.06
N PRO A 58 -42.31 6.05 -52.31
CA PRO A 58 -42.71 5.16 -53.38
C PRO A 58 -41.55 4.20 -53.74
N SER A 59 -41.85 2.90 -53.82
CA SER A 59 -40.92 1.87 -54.26
C SER A 59 -40.50 2.12 -55.71
N GLN A 60 -39.22 2.43 -55.93
CA GLN A 60 -38.61 2.38 -57.26
C GLN A 60 -37.96 1.01 -57.45
N THR A 61 -38.28 0.32 -58.53
CA THR A 61 -37.60 -0.91 -58.96
C THR A 61 -36.21 -0.56 -59.47
N LEU A 62 -35.18 -1.00 -58.75
CA LEU A 62 -33.78 -0.93 -59.17
C LEU A 62 -33.54 -1.81 -60.43
N PRO A 63 -32.76 -1.35 -61.42
CA PRO A 63 -32.39 -2.16 -62.57
C PRO A 63 -31.45 -3.32 -62.17
N PRO A 64 -31.41 -4.41 -62.96
CA PRO A 64 -30.61 -5.60 -62.62
C PRO A 64 -29.11 -5.28 -62.63
N VAL A 65 -28.45 -5.55 -61.50
CA VAL A 65 -27.00 -5.43 -61.32
C VAL A 65 -26.30 -6.44 -62.24
N THR A 66 -25.46 -5.94 -63.14
CA THR A 66 -24.55 -6.74 -63.96
C THR A 66 -23.37 -7.18 -63.09
N THR A 67 -23.15 -8.49 -62.96
CA THR A 67 -22.06 -9.07 -62.18
C THR A 67 -20.72 -8.95 -62.92
N GLU A 68 -19.89 -7.98 -62.52
CA GLU A 68 -18.44 -8.06 -62.73
C GLU A 68 -17.78 -8.75 -61.52
N PRO A 69 -16.74 -9.59 -61.72
CA PRO A 69 -16.07 -10.29 -60.62
C PRO A 69 -15.21 -9.32 -59.82
N ASN A 70 -15.56 -9.13 -58.54
CA ASN A 70 -14.80 -8.33 -57.59
C ASN A 70 -13.42 -8.99 -57.32
N PRO A 71 -12.29 -8.31 -57.50
CA PRO A 71 -10.97 -8.86 -57.17
C PRO A 71 -10.88 -9.15 -55.66
N GLU A 72 -10.51 -10.38 -55.33
CA GLU A 72 -10.46 -10.92 -53.98
C GLU A 72 -9.37 -10.20 -53.16
N VAL A 73 -9.79 -9.32 -52.25
CA VAL A 73 -8.89 -8.62 -51.32
C VAL A 73 -8.35 -9.65 -50.32
N PRO A 74 -7.02 -9.78 -50.13
CA PRO A 74 -6.45 -10.73 -49.19
C PRO A 74 -6.98 -10.49 -47.77
N SER A 75 -7.69 -11.47 -47.21
CA SER A 75 -8.20 -11.40 -45.84
C SER A 75 -7.03 -11.47 -44.86
N THR A 76 -6.63 -10.34 -44.27
CA THR A 76 -5.69 -10.34 -43.14
C THR A 76 -6.31 -11.10 -41.97
N PRO A 77 -5.59 -12.03 -41.32
CA PRO A 77 -6.12 -12.75 -40.17
C PRO A 77 -6.46 -11.79 -39.03
N PRO A 78 -7.50 -12.09 -38.22
CA PRO A 78 -7.91 -11.23 -37.12
C PRO A 78 -6.74 -10.96 -36.16
N PRO A 79 -6.64 -9.74 -35.59
CA PRO A 79 -5.64 -9.44 -34.57
C PRO A 79 -5.75 -10.43 -33.40
N ALA A 80 -4.62 -10.94 -32.93
CA ALA A 80 -4.59 -11.84 -31.78
C ALA A 80 -5.22 -11.16 -30.54
N PRO A 81 -5.90 -11.92 -29.66
CA PRO A 81 -6.47 -11.37 -28.44
C PRO A 81 -5.39 -10.73 -27.56
N VAL A 82 -5.58 -9.46 -27.17
CA VAL A 82 -4.72 -8.80 -26.18
C VAL A 82 -5.10 -9.32 -24.80
N ILE A 83 -4.26 -10.18 -24.21
CA ILE A 83 -4.45 -10.63 -22.83
C ILE A 83 -4.06 -9.48 -21.90
N PRO A 84 -4.95 -8.97 -21.03
CA PRO A 84 -4.62 -7.89 -20.12
C PRO A 84 -3.54 -8.35 -19.14
N ALA A 85 -2.44 -7.59 -19.05
CA ALA A 85 -1.37 -7.87 -18.12
C ALA A 85 -1.86 -7.80 -16.67
N LEU A 86 -1.37 -8.69 -15.81
CA LEU A 86 -1.66 -8.65 -14.38
C LEU A 86 -1.24 -7.30 -13.78
N PRO A 87 -2.04 -6.71 -12.88
CA PRO A 87 -1.68 -5.45 -12.23
C PRO A 87 -0.45 -5.65 -11.34
N LYS A 88 0.47 -4.66 -11.35
CA LYS A 88 1.62 -4.63 -10.44
C LYS A 88 1.18 -4.11 -9.08
N ILE A 89 1.44 -4.86 -8.01
CA ILE A 89 1.02 -4.52 -6.65
C ILE A 89 2.23 -4.16 -5.80
N GLY A 90 2.24 -2.94 -5.26
CA GLY A 90 3.22 -2.48 -4.27
C GLY A 90 2.64 -2.55 -2.86
N ILE A 91 3.47 -2.96 -1.88
CA ILE A 91 3.07 -3.12 -0.49
C ILE A 91 3.86 -2.16 0.41
N ILE A 92 3.18 -1.51 1.35
CA ILE A 92 3.82 -0.68 2.38
C ILE A 92 3.40 -1.22 3.75
N LEU A 93 4.36 -1.66 4.54
CA LEU A 93 4.15 -2.12 5.91
C LEU A 93 4.29 -0.93 6.87
N GLY A 94 3.18 -0.58 7.52
CA GLY A 94 3.12 0.54 8.45
C GLY A 94 3.83 0.28 9.78
N ALA A 95 4.16 1.38 10.47
CA ALA A 95 4.70 1.44 11.82
C ALA A 95 3.69 0.95 12.89
N GLY A 96 4.15 0.72 14.12
CA GLY A 96 3.31 0.30 15.24
C GLY A 96 3.99 -0.56 16.30
N GLY A 97 5.32 -0.54 16.40
CA GLY A 97 6.10 -1.34 17.35
C GLY A 97 5.69 -2.81 17.37
N ALA A 98 5.33 -3.32 18.55
CA ALA A 98 4.83 -4.68 18.76
C ALA A 98 3.68 -5.13 17.83
N LYS A 99 2.82 -4.22 17.39
CA LYS A 99 1.65 -4.57 16.55
C LYS A 99 2.06 -4.97 15.13
N THR A 100 3.24 -4.55 14.68
CA THR A 100 3.75 -4.84 13.33
C THR A 100 3.97 -6.34 13.10
N TYR A 101 4.08 -7.17 14.15
CA TYR A 101 4.12 -8.63 13.99
C TYR A 101 2.90 -9.20 13.26
N ALA A 102 1.76 -8.50 13.24
CA ALA A 102 0.62 -8.88 12.42
C ALA A 102 0.93 -8.90 10.90
N HIS A 103 1.90 -8.09 10.46
CA HIS A 103 2.34 -8.08 9.06
C HIS A 103 2.90 -9.43 8.61
N ILE A 104 3.45 -10.24 9.52
CA ILE A 104 3.94 -11.59 9.21
C ILE A 104 2.78 -12.48 8.73
N GLY A 105 1.64 -12.44 9.42
CA GLY A 105 0.43 -13.16 9.00
C GLY A 105 -0.13 -12.65 7.66
N PHE A 106 -0.07 -11.34 7.43
CA PHE A 106 -0.43 -10.76 6.14
C PHE A 106 0.46 -11.25 4.99
N LEU A 107 1.79 -11.32 5.20
CA LEU A 107 2.73 -11.85 4.19
C LEU A 107 2.50 -13.33 3.89
N HIS A 108 2.15 -14.13 4.91
CA HIS A 108 1.74 -15.53 4.73
C HIS A 108 0.49 -15.65 3.86
N GLU A 109 -0.52 -14.82 4.12
CA GLU A 109 -1.76 -14.85 3.36
C GLU A 109 -1.56 -14.39 1.91
N LEU A 110 -0.70 -13.39 1.67
CA LEU A 110 -0.32 -12.99 0.31
C LEU A 110 0.35 -14.12 -0.45
N ALA A 111 1.27 -14.84 0.19
CA ALA A 111 1.94 -16.01 -0.39
C ALA A 111 0.91 -17.12 -0.70
N ARG A 112 -0.01 -17.40 0.23
CA ARG A 112 -1.09 -18.39 0.06
C ARG A 112 -2.01 -18.04 -1.11
N ALA A 113 -2.37 -16.76 -1.23
CA ALA A 113 -3.20 -16.23 -2.30
C ALA A 113 -2.45 -16.04 -3.64
N LYS A 114 -1.14 -16.30 -3.68
CA LYS A 114 -0.27 -16.15 -4.86
C LYS A 114 -0.34 -14.74 -5.46
N VAL A 115 -0.41 -13.72 -4.60
CA VAL A 115 -0.44 -12.32 -5.01
C VAL A 115 0.98 -11.89 -5.41
N PRO A 116 1.22 -11.45 -6.66
CA PRO A 116 2.55 -11.04 -7.11
C PRO A 116 2.93 -9.69 -6.50
N VAL A 117 3.97 -9.67 -5.67
CA VAL A 117 4.47 -8.45 -5.03
C VAL A 117 5.52 -7.81 -5.94
N ALA A 118 5.19 -6.68 -6.54
CA ALA A 118 6.07 -5.95 -7.45
C ALA A 118 7.08 -5.05 -6.72
N ALA A 119 6.77 -4.63 -5.50
CA ALA A 119 7.65 -3.85 -4.63
C ALA A 119 7.15 -3.92 -3.18
N ILE A 120 8.05 -3.77 -2.21
CA ILE A 120 7.69 -3.72 -0.80
C ILE A 120 8.49 -2.66 -0.04
N GLY A 121 7.85 -1.99 0.91
CA GLY A 121 8.52 -1.07 1.82
C GLY A 121 8.02 -1.22 3.24
N GLY A 122 8.79 -0.70 4.20
CA GLY A 122 8.43 -0.75 5.62
C GLY A 122 8.97 0.44 6.38
N VAL A 123 8.31 0.77 7.50
CA VAL A 123 8.67 1.88 8.39
C VAL A 123 8.85 1.35 9.82
N GLU A 124 9.79 1.92 10.56
CA GLU A 124 10.03 1.59 11.97
C GLU A 124 10.30 0.07 12.16
N PHE A 125 9.53 -0.60 13.03
CA PHE A 125 9.69 -2.03 13.29
C PHE A 125 9.24 -2.94 12.14
N ALA A 126 8.57 -2.38 11.13
CA ALA A 126 8.21 -3.09 9.91
C ALA A 126 9.26 -3.01 8.80
N ALA A 127 10.22 -2.08 8.89
CA ALA A 127 11.35 -1.99 7.96
C ALA A 127 12.18 -3.29 7.86
N PRO A 128 12.59 -3.94 8.98
CA PRO A 128 13.33 -5.20 8.88
C PRO A 128 12.46 -6.33 8.32
N MET A 129 11.16 -6.35 8.62
CA MET A 129 10.24 -7.36 8.07
C MET A 129 10.11 -7.23 6.54
N ALA A 130 9.92 -6.01 6.04
CA ALA A 130 9.85 -5.72 4.61
C ALA A 130 11.17 -6.06 3.91
N ALA A 131 12.31 -5.77 4.52
CA ALA A 131 13.62 -6.10 3.99
C ALA A 131 13.87 -7.62 3.92
N LEU A 132 13.55 -8.37 4.99
CA LEU A 132 13.64 -9.83 5.00
C LEU A 132 12.79 -10.45 3.90
N TYR A 133 11.55 -9.98 3.77
CA TYR A 133 10.65 -10.43 2.72
C TYR A 133 11.22 -10.09 1.34
N ALA A 134 11.69 -8.86 1.13
CA ALA A 134 12.24 -8.43 -0.14
C ALA A 134 13.45 -9.26 -0.59
N ASN A 135 14.31 -9.63 0.38
CA ASN A 135 15.51 -10.40 0.13
C ASN A 135 15.20 -11.83 -0.37
N ARG A 136 14.23 -12.52 0.25
CA ARG A 136 13.99 -13.96 -0.01
C ARG A 136 12.64 -14.30 -0.62
N GLU A 137 11.72 -13.35 -0.66
CA GLU A 137 10.33 -13.50 -1.09
C GLU A 137 9.59 -14.63 -0.34
N GLN A 138 9.89 -14.79 0.96
CA GLN A 138 9.40 -15.90 1.78
C GLN A 138 8.92 -15.40 3.14
N ALA A 139 7.61 -15.54 3.40
CA ALA A 139 7.01 -15.16 4.68
C ALA A 139 7.59 -15.96 5.86
N ASN A 140 7.89 -17.24 5.67
CA ASN A 140 8.48 -18.11 6.70
C ASN A 140 9.86 -17.61 7.16
N ASP A 141 10.66 -17.03 6.25
CA ASP A 141 11.97 -16.47 6.62
C ASP A 141 11.81 -15.22 7.48
N VAL A 142 10.85 -14.35 7.12
CA VAL A 142 10.49 -13.18 7.92
C VAL A 142 10.08 -13.61 9.31
N GLU A 143 9.19 -14.59 9.41
CA GLU A 143 8.73 -15.14 10.68
C GLU A 143 9.90 -15.62 11.53
N TRP A 144 10.71 -16.53 10.99
CA TRP A 144 11.81 -17.16 11.72
C TRP A 144 12.85 -16.15 12.22
N GLN A 145 13.21 -15.16 11.40
CA GLN A 145 14.17 -14.13 11.80
C GLN A 145 13.58 -13.17 12.83
N MET A 146 12.34 -12.73 12.65
CA MET A 146 11.68 -11.81 13.58
C MET A 146 11.38 -12.47 14.93
N PHE A 147 11.21 -13.79 14.99
CA PHE A 147 11.06 -14.49 16.26
C PHE A 147 12.31 -14.39 17.15
N LYS A 148 13.50 -14.30 16.57
CA LYS A 148 14.76 -14.10 17.33
C LYS A 148 14.85 -12.73 17.99
N LEU A 149 14.16 -11.73 17.44
CA LEU A 149 14.02 -10.39 18.05
C LEU A 149 13.00 -10.34 19.17
N LYS A 150 12.12 -11.33 19.22
CA LYS A 150 10.95 -11.37 20.12
C LYS A 150 11.31 -11.84 21.52
N ASP A 151 12.52 -12.37 21.72
CA ASP A 151 13.02 -12.77 23.03
C ASP A 151 12.96 -11.62 24.03
N GLU A 152 12.68 -11.98 25.28
CA GLU A 152 11.96 -11.21 26.30
C GLU A 152 12.52 -9.82 26.69
N GLU A 153 13.69 -9.45 26.19
CA GLU A 153 14.40 -8.23 26.54
C GLU A 153 13.92 -6.98 25.78
N VAL A 154 13.57 -7.09 24.49
CA VAL A 154 13.23 -5.92 23.65
C VAL A 154 11.81 -5.43 23.93
N MET A 155 10.87 -6.37 23.98
CA MET A 155 9.44 -6.05 24.11
C MET A 155 9.05 -5.60 25.53
N LYS A 156 9.63 -6.20 26.58
CA LYS A 156 9.38 -5.77 27.98
C LYS A 156 9.93 -4.37 28.26
N LYS A 157 11.06 -3.99 27.66
CA LYS A 157 11.71 -2.68 27.91
C LYS A 157 11.10 -1.54 27.09
N SER A 158 10.64 -1.81 25.86
CA SER A 158 10.03 -0.81 24.98
C SER A 158 8.58 -0.47 25.37
N LEU A 159 7.82 -1.42 25.95
CA LEU A 159 6.43 -1.21 26.38
C LEU A 159 6.26 -0.54 27.76
N LEU A 160 7.28 -0.61 28.63
CA LEU A 160 7.19 -0.17 30.03
C LEU A 160 7.88 1.17 30.29
N GLY A 161 7.90 2.13 29.35
CA GLY A 161 8.18 3.56 29.59
C GLY A 161 9.53 3.96 30.21
N ASN A 162 10.34 3.04 30.72
CA ASN A 162 11.67 3.23 31.28
C ASN A 162 12.69 2.92 30.19
N VAL A 163 12.68 3.76 29.16
CA VAL A 163 13.63 3.69 28.06
C VAL A 163 14.97 4.22 28.55
N ASN A 164 15.84 3.33 29.04
CA ASN A 164 17.27 3.58 28.98
C ASN A 164 17.63 3.57 27.49
N LYS A 165 17.67 4.74 26.84
CA LYS A 165 17.83 4.92 25.38
C LYS A 165 19.01 4.21 24.72
N ASN A 166 19.92 3.63 25.51
CA ASN A 166 21.18 3.07 25.05
C ASN A 166 21.09 1.57 24.70
N ASN A 167 20.15 0.80 25.25
CA ASN A 167 20.10 -0.66 25.05
C ASN A 167 19.23 -1.11 23.87
N ASP A 168 18.15 -0.39 23.55
CA ASP A 168 17.22 -0.74 22.48
C ASP A 168 17.89 -0.63 21.08
N VAL A 169 18.68 0.44 20.89
CA VAL A 169 19.44 0.68 19.65
C VAL A 169 20.50 -0.39 19.42
N SER A 170 21.15 -0.89 20.48
CA SER A 170 22.16 -1.95 20.34
C SER A 170 21.56 -3.28 19.91
N VAL A 171 20.37 -3.65 20.41
CA VAL A 171 19.72 -4.91 20.03
C VAL A 171 19.26 -4.87 18.58
N LEU A 172 18.65 -3.75 18.15
CA LEU A 172 18.31 -3.56 16.75
C LEU A 172 19.54 -3.62 15.87
N ARG A 173 20.61 -2.90 16.21
CA ARG A 173 21.86 -2.92 15.44
C ARG A 173 22.45 -4.32 15.29
N GLU A 174 22.46 -5.11 16.36
CA GLU A 174 22.96 -6.50 16.34
C GLU A 174 22.07 -7.41 15.48
N PHE A 175 20.76 -7.20 15.53
CA PHE A 175 19.86 -7.90 14.63
C PHE A 175 20.13 -7.54 13.17
N TYR A 176 20.30 -6.26 12.85
CA TYR A 176 20.56 -5.85 11.46
C TYR A 176 21.89 -6.40 10.95
N SER A 177 22.95 -6.35 11.77
CA SER A 177 24.24 -6.94 11.40
C SER A 177 24.12 -8.45 11.18
N THR A 178 23.38 -9.16 12.02
CA THR A 178 23.22 -10.61 11.91
C THR A 178 22.34 -11.01 10.73
N ALA A 179 21.15 -10.42 10.61
CA ALA A 179 20.13 -10.79 9.64
C ALA A 179 20.47 -10.35 8.21
N PHE A 180 21.23 -9.26 8.06
CA PHE A 180 21.52 -8.66 6.75
C PHE A 180 23.01 -8.55 6.44
N SER A 181 23.88 -9.24 7.18
CA SER A 181 25.33 -9.22 6.93
C SER A 181 25.63 -9.43 5.45
N ARG A 182 26.27 -8.41 4.84
CA ARG A 182 26.74 -8.42 3.44
C ARG A 182 25.63 -8.49 2.37
N VAL A 183 24.38 -8.21 2.73
CA VAL A 183 23.29 -8.09 1.74
C VAL A 183 23.00 -6.62 1.50
N LYS A 184 22.88 -6.24 0.22
CA LYS A 184 22.52 -4.89 -0.17
C LYS A 184 21.10 -4.84 -0.68
N ALA A 185 20.40 -3.73 -0.41
CA ALA A 185 19.00 -3.57 -0.79
C ALA A 185 18.75 -3.64 -2.30
N GLU A 186 19.73 -3.23 -3.12
CA GLU A 186 19.67 -3.34 -4.58
C GLU A 186 19.73 -4.77 -5.12
N ASP A 187 20.22 -5.71 -4.31
CA ASP A 187 20.39 -7.12 -4.69
C ASP A 187 19.18 -7.99 -4.28
N PHE A 188 18.15 -7.38 -3.69
CA PHE A 188 16.94 -8.08 -3.26
C PHE A 188 16.11 -8.59 -4.43
N ARG A 189 15.38 -9.69 -4.21
CA ARG A 189 14.48 -10.30 -5.21
C ARG A 189 13.31 -9.39 -5.55
N VAL A 190 12.77 -8.71 -4.54
CA VAL A 190 11.69 -7.74 -4.69
C VAL A 190 12.26 -6.34 -4.41
N PRO A 191 11.97 -5.34 -5.27
CA PRO A 191 12.37 -3.95 -5.01
C PRO A 191 11.94 -3.47 -3.62
N PHE A 192 12.90 -2.97 -2.85
CA PHE A 192 12.71 -2.53 -1.47
C PHE A 192 12.91 -1.02 -1.30
N ALA A 193 12.13 -0.42 -0.40
CA ALA A 193 12.36 0.94 0.06
C ALA A 193 11.95 1.14 1.52
N CYS A 194 12.79 1.86 2.29
CA CYS A 194 12.48 2.29 3.65
C CYS A 194 12.60 3.82 3.74
N PRO A 195 11.49 4.55 3.95
CA PRO A 195 11.57 5.98 4.21
C PRO A 195 12.12 6.22 5.62
N SER A 196 13.16 7.04 5.69
CA SER A 196 13.84 7.45 6.91
C SER A 196 13.94 8.98 6.94
N TYR A 197 14.09 9.57 8.12
CA TYR A 197 14.13 11.02 8.26
C TYR A 197 15.39 11.46 9.01
N ASN A 198 16.21 12.26 8.34
CA ASN A 198 17.43 12.81 8.92
C ASN A 198 17.13 14.11 9.65
N LEU A 199 17.22 14.07 10.98
CA LEU A 199 16.96 15.22 11.86
C LEU A 199 17.95 16.38 11.67
N LYS A 200 19.23 16.07 11.37
CA LYS A 200 20.27 17.11 11.21
C LYS A 200 20.08 17.93 9.94
N LYS A 201 19.63 17.27 8.87
CA LYS A 201 19.45 17.87 7.54
C LYS A 201 18.01 18.29 7.27
N ASN A 202 17.06 17.95 8.15
CA ASN A 202 15.63 18.14 7.95
C ASN A 202 15.15 17.59 6.59
N GLN A 203 15.52 16.35 6.29
CA GLN A 203 15.30 15.73 4.98
C GLN A 203 14.83 14.28 5.11
N VAL A 204 13.87 13.91 4.28
CA VAL A 204 13.45 12.51 4.11
C VAL A 204 14.42 11.83 3.14
N TYR A 205 14.93 10.68 3.53
CA TYR A 205 15.74 9.80 2.71
C TYR A 205 14.95 8.53 2.42
N LEU A 206 15.00 8.06 1.18
CA LEU A 206 14.44 6.76 0.83
C LEU A 206 15.58 5.78 0.66
N MET A 207 15.69 4.85 1.60
CA MET A 207 16.73 3.84 1.56
C MET A 207 16.28 2.66 0.72
N ASN A 208 16.85 2.55 -0.48
CA ASN A 208 16.61 1.47 -1.45
C ASN A 208 17.90 0.84 -1.97
N ARG A 209 19.05 1.26 -1.45
CA ARG A 209 20.39 0.81 -1.82
C ARG A 209 21.31 0.79 -0.61
N GLY A 210 22.41 0.05 -0.72
CA GLY A 210 23.41 -0.11 0.33
C GLY A 210 23.06 -1.19 1.35
N GLY A 211 23.94 -1.34 2.34
CA GLY A 211 23.76 -2.29 3.44
C GLY A 211 22.67 -1.83 4.41
N LEU A 212 21.88 -2.78 4.91
CA LEU A 212 20.79 -2.47 5.84
C LEU A 212 21.23 -2.18 7.27
N GLU A 213 22.51 -2.39 7.59
CA GLU A 213 23.11 -2.04 8.88
C GLU A 213 23.05 -0.52 9.16
N GLN A 214 22.77 0.29 8.14
CA GLN A 214 22.62 1.73 8.24
C GLN A 214 21.24 2.15 8.76
N LEU A 215 20.21 1.30 8.69
CA LEU A 215 18.84 1.64 9.12
C LEU A 215 18.73 2.14 10.57
N PRO A 216 19.37 1.50 11.57
CA PRO A 216 19.30 1.97 12.96
C PRO A 216 20.03 3.30 13.22
N SER A 217 20.85 3.76 12.26
CA SER A 217 21.73 4.92 12.42
C SER A 217 21.23 6.19 11.71
N MET A 218 20.11 6.10 10.99
CA MET A 218 19.48 7.22 10.27
C MET A 218 18.49 7.98 11.14
#